data_AF-A0A2D4W089-F1
#
_entry.id   AF-A0A2D4W089-F1
#
_cell.length_a   1.000
_cell.length_b   1.000
_cell.length_c   1.000
_cell.angle_alpha   90.00
_cell.angle_beta   90.00
_cell.angle_gamma   90.00
#
_symmetry.space_group_name_H-M   'P 1'
#
loop_
_entity.id
_entity.type
_entity.pdbx_description
1 polymer ?
#
loop_
_entity_poly.entity_id
_entity_poly.type
_entity_poly.pdbx_seq_one_letter_code
_entity_poly.pdbx_strand_id
1 'polypeptide(L)'
;MVTLLLDSAHLEVALSGAERALAFRKENIRVDRSAIAKVQLTEDPWHWLRGVAHPGTYVRGVIAMGTWESTGAKDFAIVRRRRAGVVIDLDGHPDFQRLVLTTRHGIELVQALRLDAEDEPADVVTLAATGAIPTASVDDQHPAT
;
A
#
# COMPACT_ATOMS: atom_id res chain seq x y z
N MET A 1 -4.73 -3.94 15.69
CA MET A 1 -4.11 -4.12 14.37
C MET A 1 -5.24 -4.46 13.45
N VAL A 2 -5.25 -3.88 12.26
CA VAL A 2 -6.37 -4.09 11.34
C VAL A 2 -6.32 -5.51 10.78
N THR A 3 -7.50 -6.09 10.55
CA THR A 3 -7.61 -7.38 9.88
C THR A 3 -7.88 -7.14 8.40
N LEU A 4 -7.12 -7.82 7.55
CA LEU A 4 -7.30 -7.79 6.10
C LEU A 4 -7.92 -9.11 5.67
N LEU A 5 -9.07 -9.05 5.03
CA LEU A 5 -9.77 -10.20 4.47
C LEU A 5 -9.72 -10.05 2.97
N LEU A 6 -9.03 -10.95 2.29
CA LEU A 6 -8.94 -10.96 0.85
C LEU A 6 -9.81 -12.11 0.32
N ASP A 7 -10.75 -11.76 -0.56
CA ASP A 7 -11.51 -12.69 -1.39
C ASP A 7 -11.04 -12.54 -2.85
N SER A 8 -11.49 -13.45 -3.71
CA SER A 8 -11.30 -13.44 -5.16
C SER A 8 -11.59 -12.07 -5.81
N ALA A 9 -12.69 -11.42 -5.42
CA ALA A 9 -13.15 -10.16 -6.03
C ALA A 9 -12.82 -8.89 -5.23
N HIS A 10 -12.67 -8.99 -3.91
CA HIS A 10 -12.58 -7.81 -3.03
C HIS A 10 -11.55 -7.98 -1.91
N LEU A 11 -10.91 -6.87 -1.55
CA LEU A 11 -10.17 -6.71 -0.32
C LEU A 11 -11.04 -5.96 0.70
N GLU A 12 -11.33 -6.59 1.83
CA GLU A 12 -12.02 -5.98 2.96
C GLU A 12 -11.05 -5.67 4.11
N VAL A 13 -11.00 -4.39 4.48
CA VAL A 13 -10.32 -3.90 5.66
C VAL A 13 -11.31 -3.96 6.83
N ALA A 14 -11.24 -5.05 7.58
CA ALA A 14 -12.10 -5.29 8.73
C ALA A 14 -11.61 -4.47 9.94
N LEU A 15 -12.44 -3.50 10.34
CA LEU A 15 -12.19 -2.62 11.47
C LEU A 15 -12.80 -3.20 12.74
N SER A 16 -12.01 -3.30 13.80
CA SER A 16 -12.54 -3.56 15.14
C SER A 16 -13.45 -2.42 15.62
N GLY A 17 -14.26 -2.66 16.65
CA GLY A 17 -15.16 -1.64 17.20
C GLY A 17 -14.41 -0.36 17.66
N ALA A 18 -13.22 -0.51 18.26
CA ALA A 18 -12.39 0.62 18.63
C ALA A 18 -11.83 1.38 17.41
N GLU A 19 -11.48 0.67 16.34
CA GLU A 19 -11.00 1.29 15.09
C GLU A 19 -12.12 2.05 14.39
N ARG A 20 -13.32 1.50 14.35
CA ARG A 20 -14.52 2.18 13.86
C ARG A 20 -14.79 3.47 14.61
N ALA A 21 -14.74 3.42 15.94
CA ALA A 21 -14.94 4.60 16.78
C ALA A 21 -13.85 5.67 16.53
N LEU A 22 -12.58 5.30 16.55
CA LEU A 22 -11.46 6.24 16.36
C LEU A 22 -11.35 6.79 14.93
N ALA A 23 -11.79 6.02 13.94
CA ALA A 23 -11.83 6.43 12.54
C ALA A 23 -13.14 7.15 12.17
N PHE A 24 -14.09 7.29 13.11
CA PHE A 24 -15.43 7.84 12.87
C PHE A 24 -16.18 7.15 11.72
N ARG A 25 -16.06 5.82 11.61
CA ARG A 25 -16.74 5.00 10.59
C ARG A 25 -17.67 3.98 11.21
N LYS A 26 -18.79 3.72 10.54
CA LYS A 26 -19.76 2.67 10.94
C LYS A 26 -19.44 1.32 10.32
N GLU A 27 -18.78 1.32 9.17
CA GLU A 27 -18.59 0.16 8.30
C GLU A 27 -17.11 -0.11 8.00
N ASN A 28 -16.84 -1.34 7.56
CA ASN A 28 -15.54 -1.74 7.03
C ASN A 28 -15.28 -1.07 5.67
N ILE A 29 -14.05 -1.10 5.20
CA ILE A 29 -13.72 -0.61 3.86
C ILE A 29 -13.60 -1.80 2.93
N ARG A 30 -14.40 -1.80 1.87
CA ARG A 30 -14.33 -2.79 0.80
C ARG A 30 -13.74 -2.14 -0.42
N VAL A 31 -12.74 -2.80 -0.98
CA VAL A 31 -12.02 -2.36 -2.17
C VAL A 31 -12.14 -3.46 -3.20
N ASP A 32 -12.63 -3.13 -4.39
CA ASP A 32 -12.61 -4.05 -5.51
C ASP A 32 -11.16 -4.32 -5.91
N ARG A 33 -10.86 -5.57 -6.23
CA ARG A 33 -9.49 -5.94 -6.59
C ARG A 33 -8.99 -5.20 -7.82
N SER A 34 -9.88 -4.95 -8.79
CA SER A 34 -9.60 -4.14 -9.98
C SER A 34 -9.27 -2.68 -9.66
N ALA A 35 -9.70 -2.18 -8.50
CA ALA A 35 -9.37 -0.84 -8.04
C ALA A 35 -7.98 -0.76 -7.37
N ILE A 36 -7.31 -1.89 -7.09
CA ILE A 36 -5.99 -1.90 -6.47
C ILE A 36 -4.93 -1.63 -7.55
N ALA A 37 -4.44 -0.39 -7.61
CA ALA A 37 -3.42 0.01 -8.57
C ALA A 37 -2.02 -0.44 -8.14
N LYS A 38 -1.71 -0.36 -6.84
CA LYS A 38 -0.39 -0.70 -6.31
C LYS A 38 -0.45 -1.05 -4.83
N VAL A 39 0.36 -2.01 -4.41
CA VAL A 39 0.59 -2.32 -3.00
C VAL A 39 2.07 -2.22 -2.66
N GLN A 40 2.38 -1.48 -1.59
CA GLN A 40 3.73 -1.26 -1.10
C GLN A 40 3.82 -1.65 0.37
N LEU A 41 4.83 -2.47 0.70
CA LEU A 41 5.23 -2.69 2.09
C LEU A 41 5.97 -1.46 2.60
N THR A 42 5.72 -1.09 3.85
CA THR A 42 6.44 0.00 4.51
C THR A 42 6.76 -0.38 5.95
N GLU A 43 7.93 0.00 6.42
CA GLU A 43 8.31 -0.15 7.83
C GLU A 43 7.76 0.98 8.70
N ASP A 44 7.51 2.15 8.09
CA ASP A 44 6.97 3.32 8.76
C ASP A 44 5.81 3.96 7.96
N PRO A 45 4.56 3.56 8.24
CA PRO A 45 3.37 4.12 7.61
C PRO A 45 3.15 5.62 7.88
N TRP A 46 3.80 6.22 8.89
CA TRP A 46 3.57 7.64 9.23
C TRP A 46 4.01 8.58 8.11
N HIS A 47 5.04 8.22 7.35
CA HIS A 47 5.54 9.03 6.22
C HIS A 47 4.58 9.12 5.04
N TRP A 48 3.54 8.26 5.02
CA TRP A 48 2.56 8.21 3.96
C TRP A 48 1.29 9.03 4.26
N LEU A 49 1.17 9.55 5.49
CA LEU A 49 0.07 10.41 5.88
C LEU A 49 0.27 11.79 5.24
N ARG A 50 -0.68 12.18 4.39
CA ARG A 50 -0.71 13.50 3.75
C ARG A 50 -2.00 14.23 4.10
N GLY A 51 -1.92 15.55 4.13
CA GLY A 51 -3.08 16.40 4.41
C GLY A 51 -3.51 16.40 5.88
N VAL A 52 -4.81 16.58 6.10
CA VAL A 52 -5.40 16.74 7.45
C VAL A 52 -6.41 15.63 7.76
N ALA A 53 -6.42 15.16 9.01
CA ALA A 53 -7.29 14.06 9.44
C ALA A 53 -8.75 14.52 9.64
N HIS A 54 -9.60 14.45 8.62
CA HIS A 54 -10.99 14.92 8.63
C HIS A 54 -11.94 13.94 7.89
N PRO A 55 -12.87 13.25 8.59
CA PRO A 55 -12.89 12.99 10.05
C PRO A 55 -11.84 11.95 10.46
N GLY A 56 -11.24 12.12 11.64
CA GLY A 56 -10.28 11.14 12.17
C GLY A 56 -9.71 11.49 13.54
N THR A 57 -9.15 10.48 14.21
CA THR A 57 -8.36 10.64 15.43
C THR A 57 -6.88 10.67 15.10
N TYR A 58 -6.19 11.71 15.54
CA TYR A 58 -4.76 11.88 15.35
C TYR A 58 -4.06 12.19 16.68
N VAL A 59 -3.18 11.29 17.10
CA VAL A 59 -2.27 11.48 18.23
C VAL A 59 -0.88 11.12 17.74
N ARG A 60 -0.04 12.13 17.52
CA ARG A 60 1.28 12.00 16.91
C ARG A 60 2.13 10.92 17.58
N GLY A 61 2.66 9.99 16.78
CA GLY A 61 3.46 8.85 17.23
C GLY A 61 2.68 7.69 17.88
N VAL A 62 1.38 7.86 18.13
CA VAL A 62 0.55 6.88 18.81
C VAL A 62 -0.48 6.27 17.86
N ILE A 63 -1.38 7.10 17.31
CA ILE A 63 -2.41 6.69 16.37
C ILE A 63 -2.69 7.76 15.31
N ALA A 64 -3.02 7.31 14.11
CA ALA A 64 -3.62 8.13 13.06
C ALA A 64 -4.70 7.26 12.41
N MET A 65 -5.96 7.57 12.67
CA MET A 65 -7.11 6.75 12.28
C MET A 65 -8.20 7.61 11.67
N GLY A 66 -8.71 7.20 10.51
CA GLY A 66 -9.78 7.91 9.82
C GLY A 66 -9.37 8.40 8.44
N THR A 67 -10.13 9.36 7.95
CA THR A 67 -9.96 9.94 6.62
C THR A 67 -8.94 11.07 6.69
N TRP A 68 -8.02 11.08 5.72
CA TRP A 68 -7.00 12.11 5.55
C TRP A 68 -7.23 12.80 4.22
N GLU A 69 -7.43 14.11 4.25
CA GLU A 69 -7.78 14.88 3.06
C GLU A 69 -6.62 15.77 2.62
N SER A 70 -6.23 15.65 1.35
CA SER A 70 -5.19 16.45 0.71
C SER A 70 -5.65 16.86 -0.69
N THR A 71 -5.70 18.18 -0.95
CA THR A 71 -5.84 18.76 -2.31
C THR A 71 -6.81 18.00 -3.23
N GLY A 72 -8.06 17.84 -2.78
CA GLY A 72 -9.13 17.21 -3.57
C GLY A 72 -9.17 15.69 -3.54
N ALA A 73 -8.30 15.04 -2.75
CA ALA A 73 -8.23 13.60 -2.69
C ALA A 73 -8.11 13.08 -1.26
N LYS A 74 -8.71 11.92 -1.02
CA LYS A 74 -8.91 11.35 0.32
C LYS A 74 -8.16 10.04 0.45
N ASP A 75 -7.46 9.90 1.56
CA ASP A 75 -6.86 8.66 1.99
C ASP A 75 -7.58 8.15 3.23
N PHE A 76 -7.47 6.85 3.47
CA PHE A 76 -7.86 6.28 4.75
C PHE A 76 -6.64 5.73 5.46
N ALA A 77 -6.50 6.06 6.74
CA ALA A 77 -5.39 5.58 7.54
C ALA A 77 -5.89 4.80 8.77
N ILE A 78 -5.21 3.70 9.07
CA ILE A 78 -5.22 3.04 10.38
C ILE A 78 -3.76 2.77 10.74
N VAL A 79 -3.10 3.79 11.26
CA VAL A 79 -1.70 3.73 11.66
C VAL A 79 -1.61 3.67 13.19
N ARG A 80 -0.79 2.73 13.69
CA ARG A 80 -0.60 2.50 15.13
C ARG A 80 0.87 2.39 15.46
N ARG A 81 1.38 3.31 16.30
CA ARG A 81 2.78 3.36 16.73
C ARG A 81 3.73 3.29 15.52
N ARG A 82 5.04 3.08 15.74
CA ARG A 82 6.01 2.82 14.67
C ARG A 82 6.08 1.33 14.39
N ARG A 83 5.19 0.84 13.54
CA ARG A 83 5.10 -0.56 13.14
C ARG A 83 4.96 -0.65 11.63
N ALA A 84 5.50 -1.72 11.06
CA ALA A 84 5.33 -2.04 9.67
C ALA A 84 3.86 -2.08 9.25
N GLY A 85 3.64 -1.87 7.97
CA GLY A 85 2.32 -1.80 7.38
C GLY A 85 2.37 -1.87 5.88
N VAL A 86 1.21 -1.57 5.29
CA VAL A 86 1.02 -1.56 3.85
C VAL A 86 0.40 -0.24 3.42
N VAL A 87 0.77 0.16 2.22
CA VAL A 87 0.19 1.29 1.51
C VAL A 87 -0.42 0.73 0.22
N ILE A 88 -1.69 1.02 0.02
CA ILE A 88 -2.48 0.51 -1.10
C ILE A 88 -2.96 1.72 -1.87
N ASP A 89 -2.45 1.93 -3.08
CA ASP A 89 -2.96 2.93 -4.00
C ASP A 89 -4.16 2.36 -4.75
N LEU A 90 -5.21 3.18 -4.85
CA LEU A 90 -6.49 2.82 -5.43
C LEU A 90 -6.77 3.70 -6.64
N ASP A 91 -7.31 3.08 -7.69
CA ASP A 91 -7.87 3.77 -8.85
C ASP A 91 -9.37 3.45 -8.98
N GLY A 92 -10.20 4.46 -9.23
CA GLY A 92 -11.65 4.30 -9.36
C GLY A 92 -12.45 4.01 -8.08
N HIS A 93 -11.82 3.93 -6.90
CA HIS A 93 -12.56 3.73 -5.64
C HIS A 93 -13.33 5.02 -5.23
N PRO A 94 -14.61 4.93 -4.83
CA PRO A 94 -15.49 6.09 -4.68
C PRO A 94 -15.05 7.09 -3.61
N ASP A 95 -14.49 6.61 -2.50
CA ASP A 95 -14.19 7.45 -1.33
C ASP A 95 -12.70 7.77 -1.15
N PHE A 96 -11.81 6.95 -1.72
CA PHE A 96 -10.40 6.90 -1.31
C PHE A 96 -9.49 6.59 -2.49
N GLN A 97 -8.37 7.29 -2.56
CA GLN A 97 -7.29 7.00 -3.52
C GLN A 97 -6.17 6.15 -2.89
N ARG A 98 -6.11 6.07 -1.56
CA ARG A 98 -5.05 5.34 -0.84
C ARG A 98 -5.52 4.84 0.51
N LEU A 99 -5.08 3.65 0.87
CA LEU A 99 -5.19 3.10 2.22
C LEU A 99 -3.80 2.96 2.84
N VAL A 100 -3.60 3.47 4.06
CA VAL A 100 -2.35 3.40 4.82
C VAL A 100 -2.60 2.63 6.13
N LEU A 101 -2.14 1.39 6.21
CA LEU A 101 -2.59 0.45 7.23
C LEU A 101 -1.41 -0.19 7.98
N THR A 102 -1.40 -0.09 9.30
CA THR A 102 -0.50 -0.89 10.15
C THR A 102 -1.03 -2.33 10.25
N THR A 103 -0.25 -3.27 9.73
CA THR A 103 -0.56 -4.71 9.75
C THR A 103 0.73 -5.53 9.83
N ARG A 104 0.65 -6.75 10.39
CA ARG A 104 1.74 -7.74 10.30
C ARG A 104 1.63 -8.61 9.05
N HIS A 105 0.46 -8.64 8.43
CA HIS A 105 0.13 -9.55 7.33
C HIS A 105 0.38 -8.92 5.95
N GLY A 106 1.31 -7.96 5.88
CA GLY A 106 1.55 -7.22 4.64
C GLY A 106 2.18 -8.09 3.56
N ILE A 107 3.12 -8.96 3.95
CA ILE A 107 3.81 -9.86 3.02
C ILE A 107 2.81 -10.84 2.42
N GLU A 108 1.96 -11.43 3.26
CA GLU A 108 0.90 -12.35 2.86
C GLU A 108 -0.11 -11.68 1.92
N LEU A 109 -0.47 -10.41 2.17
CA LEU A 109 -1.31 -9.64 1.25
C LEU A 109 -0.67 -9.51 -0.13
N VAL A 110 0.61 -9.12 -0.20
CA VAL A 110 1.30 -8.94 -1.48
C VAL A 110 1.43 -10.27 -2.23
N GLN A 111 1.71 -11.36 -1.51
CA GLN A 111 1.78 -12.70 -2.10
C GLN A 111 0.43 -13.15 -2.65
N ALA A 112 -0.64 -13.02 -1.87
CA ALA A 112 -1.98 -13.39 -2.32
C ALA A 112 -2.42 -12.54 -3.52
N LEU A 113 -2.09 -11.24 -3.53
CA LEU A 113 -2.41 -10.37 -4.66
C LEU A 113 -1.69 -10.77 -5.95
N ARG A 114 -0.45 -11.26 -5.86
CA ARG A 114 0.34 -11.77 -7.00
C ARG A 114 -0.18 -13.11 -7.50
N LEU A 115 -0.53 -14.02 -6.59
CA LEU A 115 -0.97 -15.37 -6.96
C LEU A 115 -2.20 -15.36 -7.87
N ASP A 116 -3.15 -14.44 -7.67
CA ASP A 116 -4.28 -14.34 -8.61
C ASP A 116 -4.01 -13.43 -9.83
N ALA A 117 -2.87 -12.70 -9.87
CA ALA A 117 -2.42 -12.01 -11.08
C ALA A 117 -1.73 -12.98 -12.06
N GLU A 118 -1.18 -14.08 -11.56
CA GLU A 118 -0.54 -15.13 -12.37
C GLU A 118 -1.55 -15.95 -13.20
N ASP A 119 -2.86 -15.76 -13.01
CA ASP A 119 -3.92 -16.26 -13.91
C ASP A 119 -4.05 -15.45 -15.23
N GLU A 120 -3.34 -14.32 -15.37
CA GLU A 120 -3.06 -13.65 -16.65
C GLU A 120 -1.53 -13.58 -16.85
N PRO A 121 -0.94 -14.51 -17.63
CA PRO A 121 0.51 -14.56 -17.80
C PRO A 121 1.02 -13.38 -18.64
N ALA A 122 1.78 -12.48 -18.01
CA ALA A 122 2.57 -11.47 -18.73
C ALA A 122 3.93 -12.05 -19.17
N ASP A 123 4.22 -11.93 -20.47
CA ASP A 123 5.41 -12.48 -21.12
C ASP A 123 6.70 -11.76 -20.67
N VAL A 124 7.62 -12.52 -20.07
CA VAL A 124 8.91 -12.09 -19.52
C VAL A 124 9.84 -11.45 -20.57
N VAL A 125 9.59 -11.67 -21.86
CA VAL A 125 10.36 -11.09 -22.97
C VAL A 125 10.21 -9.56 -23.03
N THR A 126 9.09 -8.99 -22.60
CA THR A 126 8.84 -7.54 -22.65
C THR A 126 9.64 -6.77 -21.57
N LEU A 127 9.87 -7.40 -20.41
CA LEU A 127 10.59 -6.79 -19.29
C LEU A 127 12.12 -6.81 -19.50
N ALA A 128 12.65 -7.84 -20.17
CA ALA A 128 14.08 -7.95 -20.47
C ALA A 128 14.54 -7.02 -21.60
N ALA A 129 13.67 -6.68 -22.55
CA ALA A 129 14.02 -5.89 -23.73
C ALA A 129 14.41 -4.42 -23.45
N THR A 130 14.07 -3.87 -22.27
CA THR A 130 14.34 -2.45 -21.93
C THR A 130 15.52 -2.27 -20.98
N GLY A 131 16.12 -3.37 -20.49
CA GLY A 131 17.10 -3.35 -19.39
C GLY A 131 18.53 -3.69 -19.79
N ALA A 132 19.07 -3.12 -20.88
CA ALA A 132 20.50 -3.23 -21.15
C ALA A 132 21.26 -2.26 -20.21
N ILE A 133 21.72 -2.75 -19.06
CA ILE A 133 22.73 -2.06 -18.24
C ILE A 133 24.09 -2.34 -18.90
N PRO A 134 24.78 -1.35 -19.50
CA PRO A 134 26.12 -1.58 -19.99
C PRO A 134 27.05 -1.68 -18.77
N THR A 135 27.53 -2.88 -18.44
CA THR A 135 28.68 -3.01 -17.55
C THR A 135 29.92 -2.56 -18.32
N ALA A 136 30.41 -1.35 -18.01
CA ALA A 136 31.72 -0.91 -18.46
C ALA A 136 32.78 -1.82 -17.82
N SER A 137 33.36 -2.71 -18.62
CA SER A 137 34.57 -3.44 -18.27
C SER A 137 35.70 -2.44 -18.14
N VAL A 138 36.25 -2.29 -16.93
CA VAL A 138 37.52 -1.61 -16.71
C VAL A 138 38.62 -2.55 -17.24
N ASP A 139 39.15 -2.23 -18.41
CA ASP A 139 40.35 -2.86 -18.95
C ASP A 139 41.45 -1.79 -18.93
N ASP A 140 42.19 -1.73 -17.82
CA ASP A 140 43.39 -0.90 -17.69
C ASP A 140 44.59 -1.76 -18.08
N GLN A 141 44.69 -2.03 -19.39
CA GLN A 141 45.89 -2.60 -19.99
C GLN A 141 46.76 -1.44 -20.47
N HIS A 142 47.78 -1.09 -19.68
CA HIS A 142 48.83 -0.16 -20.10
C HIS A 142 49.92 -0.91 -20.88
N PRO A 143 50.21 -0.55 -22.15
CA PRO A 143 51.41 -0.99 -22.85
C PRO A 143 52.39 0.19 -23.03
N ALA A 144 53.68 -0.10 -22.84
CA ALA A 144 54.88 0.59 -23.33
C ALA A 144 55.87 0.80 -22.16
N THR A 145 57.18 0.57 -22.26
CA THR A 145 58.09 0.02 -23.28
C THR A 145 59.38 -0.27 -22.51
#